data_AF-A0A848KL98-F1
#
_entry.id   AF-A0A848KL98-F1
#
_cell.length_a   1.000
_cell.length_b   1.000
_cell.length_c   1.000
_cell.angle_alpha   90.00
_cell.angle_beta   90.00
_cell.angle_gamma   90.00
#
_symmetry.space_group_name_H-M   'P 1'
#
loop_
_entity.id
_entity.type
_entity.pdbx_description
1 polymer ?
#
loop_
_entity_poly.entity_id
_entity_poly.type
_entity_poly.pdbx_seq_one_letter_code
_entity_poly.pdbx_strand_id
1 'polypeptide(L)'
;MVVLVTYQESQLKKLASLALIAVGFSLSGIGVAAASPASVQREGGPCYEHEYGMDSADGTLFCSPIGLYGSWQSKAETYKPKVALGDRCVRLGDRAFVKKTDGRATCRETSSGLRWQ
;
A
#
# COMPACT_ATOMS: atom_id res chain seq x y z
N MET A 1 20.67 -36.88 27.35
CA MET A 1 19.54 -37.01 26.43
C MET A 1 18.28 -37.15 27.27
N VAL A 2 17.55 -36.06 27.49
CA VAL A 2 16.23 -36.07 28.12
C VAL A 2 15.36 -35.11 27.32
N VAL A 3 14.25 -35.67 26.86
CA VAL A 3 13.15 -35.09 26.10
C VAL A 3 12.48 -33.97 26.91
N LEU A 4 11.84 -33.02 26.20
CA LEU A 4 10.56 -32.33 26.50
C LEU A 4 10.61 -30.96 25.78
N VAL A 5 10.19 -30.84 24.52
CA VAL A 5 8.79 -30.56 24.14
C VAL A 5 8.07 -29.74 25.20
N THR A 6 7.82 -28.46 24.93
CA THR A 6 6.52 -27.78 25.08
C THR A 6 6.71 -26.31 24.70
N TYR A 7 6.12 -25.90 23.58
CA TYR A 7 4.78 -25.31 23.53
C TYR A 7 4.82 -23.83 23.91
N GLN A 8 5.01 -23.04 22.85
CA GLN A 8 4.73 -21.62 22.78
C GLN A 8 3.32 -21.28 23.29
N GLU A 9 3.22 -20.11 23.92
CA GLU A 9 2.01 -19.32 24.11
C GLU A 9 0.91 -19.89 25.02
N SER A 10 0.93 -19.45 26.27
CA SER A 10 -0.30 -19.09 26.98
C SER A 10 0.00 -17.95 27.93
N GLN A 11 -0.17 -16.75 27.39
CA GLN A 11 -1.08 -15.76 27.95
C GLN A 11 -1.12 -15.66 29.48
N LEU A 12 -0.79 -14.43 29.90
CA LEU A 12 -1.65 -13.68 30.82
C LEU A 12 -1.35 -13.85 32.31
N LYS A 13 -0.93 -12.72 32.88
CA LYS A 13 -1.12 -12.29 34.28
C LYS A 13 -0.34 -13.09 35.32
N LYS A 14 0.72 -12.45 35.81
CA LYS A 14 0.87 -11.92 37.19
C LYS A 14 2.31 -11.43 37.29
N LEU A 15 2.49 -10.11 37.38
CA LEU A 15 2.78 -9.43 38.64
C LEU A 15 4.01 -10.00 39.35
N ALA A 16 4.88 -9.07 39.72
CA ALA A 16 5.91 -9.16 40.75
C ALA A 16 7.34 -9.44 40.26
N SER A 17 8.11 -8.34 40.34
CA SER A 17 9.35 -8.28 41.13
C SER A 17 10.68 -8.58 40.43
N LEU A 18 11.43 -7.49 40.28
CA LEU A 18 12.81 -7.31 40.76
C LEU A 18 13.83 -8.40 40.36
N ALA A 19 14.74 -8.04 39.45
CA ALA A 19 16.17 -8.13 39.74
C ALA A 19 16.99 -7.37 38.69
N LEU A 20 17.66 -6.31 39.16
CA LEU A 20 18.83 -5.69 38.54
C LEU A 20 19.95 -6.74 38.41
N ILE A 21 20.39 -7.03 37.19
CA ILE A 21 21.75 -7.52 36.91
C ILE A 21 22.25 -6.81 35.65
N ALA A 22 22.92 -5.68 35.86
CA ALA A 22 23.77 -5.05 34.85
C ALA A 22 25.06 -5.86 34.78
N VAL A 23 25.14 -6.80 33.83
CA VAL A 23 26.40 -7.43 33.42
C VAL A 23 26.61 -7.07 31.97
N GLY A 24 27.58 -6.18 31.74
CA GLY A 24 28.05 -5.84 30.41
C GLY A 24 28.55 -7.09 29.70
N PHE A 25 27.94 -7.39 28.56
CA PHE A 25 28.55 -8.21 27.53
C PHE A 25 28.43 -7.44 26.22
N SER A 26 29.56 -6.91 25.79
CA SER A 26 29.79 -6.40 24.46
C SER A 26 29.42 -7.46 23.43
N LEU A 27 28.57 -7.11 22.47
CA LEU A 27 28.73 -7.39 21.04
C LEU A 27 27.47 -6.86 20.33
N SER A 28 27.64 -5.67 19.74
CA SER A 28 27.18 -5.28 18.41
C SER A 28 26.21 -6.26 17.73
N GLY A 29 24.98 -6.30 18.21
CA GLY A 29 23.84 -6.80 17.47
C GLY A 29 23.02 -5.61 17.01
N ILE A 30 23.62 -4.64 16.32
CA ILE A 30 22.85 -3.81 15.39
C ILE A 30 22.41 -4.82 14.33
N GLY A 31 21.33 -5.53 14.59
CA GLY A 31 20.55 -6.17 13.57
C GLY A 31 20.08 -5.01 12.70
N VAL A 32 20.91 -4.65 11.72
CA VAL A 32 20.44 -3.96 10.54
C VAL A 32 19.41 -4.92 9.97
N ALA A 33 18.16 -4.74 10.38
CA ALA A 33 17.02 -5.28 9.66
C ALA A 33 17.27 -4.82 8.23
N ALA A 34 17.63 -5.76 7.36
CA ALA A 34 17.81 -5.44 5.97
C ALA A 34 16.48 -4.88 5.50
N ALA A 35 16.43 -3.58 5.23
CA ALA A 35 15.23 -2.95 4.73
C ALA A 35 14.90 -3.66 3.41
N SER A 36 13.70 -4.23 3.32
CA SER A 36 13.21 -4.77 2.06
C SER A 36 13.32 -3.69 0.98
N PRO A 37 13.68 -4.05 -0.26
CA PRO A 37 13.76 -3.07 -1.34
C PRO A 37 12.39 -2.40 -1.48
N ALA A 38 12.38 -1.06 -1.52
CA ALA A 38 11.19 -0.29 -1.84
C ALA A 38 10.96 -0.29 -3.35
N SER A 39 9.70 -0.37 -3.78
CA SER A 39 9.38 -0.28 -5.20
C SER A 39 9.47 1.16 -5.71
N VAL A 40 9.57 1.32 -7.03
CA VAL A 40 9.46 2.64 -7.66
C VAL A 40 8.01 3.10 -7.58
N GLN A 41 7.77 4.12 -6.76
CA GLN A 41 6.44 4.66 -6.46
C GLN A 41 5.95 5.58 -7.58
N ARG A 42 5.51 4.98 -8.68
CA ARG A 42 4.91 5.70 -9.82
C ARG A 42 3.53 5.12 -10.10
N GLU A 43 2.59 5.96 -10.52
CA GLU A 43 1.26 5.50 -10.86
C GLU A 43 1.29 4.39 -11.93
N GLY A 44 0.56 3.29 -11.67
CA GLY A 44 0.53 2.10 -12.51
C GLY A 44 1.80 1.25 -12.45
N GLY A 45 2.84 1.69 -11.74
CA GLY A 45 4.04 0.90 -11.48
C GLY A 45 3.77 -0.27 -10.53
N PRO A 46 4.60 -1.33 -10.58
CA PRO A 46 4.47 -2.44 -9.64
C PRO A 46 4.79 -1.97 -8.22
N CYS A 47 4.17 -2.62 -7.24
CA CYS A 47 4.56 -2.50 -5.84
C CYS A 47 4.71 -3.89 -5.22
N TYR A 48 5.51 -4.01 -4.16
CA TYR A 48 5.75 -5.30 -3.54
C TYR A 48 4.63 -5.68 -2.57
N GLU A 49 4.49 -6.98 -2.29
CA GLU A 49 3.46 -7.49 -1.38
C GLU A 49 3.54 -6.89 0.02
N HIS A 50 4.76 -6.69 0.52
CA HIS A 50 4.99 -6.04 1.82
C HIS A 50 4.59 -4.55 1.82
N GLU A 51 4.34 -3.96 0.64
CA GLU A 51 3.88 -2.57 0.46
C GLU A 51 2.35 -2.46 0.30
N TYR A 52 1.62 -3.57 0.24
CA TYR A 52 0.17 -3.54 0.06
C TYR A 52 -0.54 -2.77 1.17
N GLY A 53 -1.37 -1.81 0.78
CA GLY A 53 -2.07 -0.91 1.71
C GLY A 53 -1.22 0.26 2.23
N MET A 54 0.06 0.35 1.85
CA MET A 54 0.90 1.50 2.17
C MET A 54 0.71 2.64 1.16
N ASP A 55 0.97 3.86 1.63
CA ASP A 55 0.98 5.07 0.82
C ASP A 55 2.37 5.34 0.24
N SER A 56 2.42 6.02 -0.90
CA SER A 56 3.69 6.54 -1.42
C SER A 56 4.25 7.62 -0.49
N ALA A 57 5.55 7.89 -0.61
CA ALA A 57 6.27 8.87 0.19
C ALA A 57 5.70 10.29 0.06
N ASP A 58 5.12 10.62 -1.10
CA ASP A 58 4.41 11.89 -1.34
C ASP A 58 2.93 11.85 -0.94
N GLY A 59 2.42 10.68 -0.52
CA GLY A 59 1.04 10.45 -0.11
C GLY A 59 0.01 10.46 -1.25
N THR A 60 0.42 10.57 -2.51
CA THR A 60 -0.51 10.70 -3.65
C THR A 60 -1.00 9.36 -4.19
N LEU A 61 -0.22 8.30 -3.97
CA LEU A 61 -0.51 6.94 -4.40
C LEU A 61 -0.74 6.04 -3.18
N PHE A 62 -1.46 4.95 -3.41
CA PHE A 62 -1.53 3.83 -2.48
C PHE A 62 -1.22 2.54 -3.24
N CYS A 63 -0.49 1.63 -2.62
CA CYS A 63 -0.18 0.35 -3.22
C CYS A 63 -1.35 -0.62 -3.03
N SER A 64 -1.90 -1.07 -4.15
CA SER A 64 -3.09 -1.91 -4.20
C SER A 64 -2.74 -3.32 -4.68
N PRO A 65 -3.30 -4.39 -4.10
CA PRO A 65 -3.11 -5.76 -4.58
C PRO A 65 -3.87 -6.05 -5.90
N ILE A 66 -4.39 -5.03 -6.59
CA ILE A 66 -5.09 -5.19 -7.87
C ILE A 66 -4.09 -5.60 -8.97
N GLY A 67 -4.40 -6.69 -9.67
CA GLY A 67 -3.56 -7.30 -10.71
C GLY A 67 -2.74 -8.48 -10.17
N LEU A 68 -1.87 -9.05 -11.02
CA LEU A 68 -1.06 -10.23 -10.66
C LEU A 68 0.09 -9.92 -9.68
N TYR A 69 0.55 -8.68 -9.63
CA TYR A 69 1.76 -8.28 -8.88
C TYR A 69 1.54 -7.07 -7.97
N GLY A 70 0.29 -6.62 -7.80
CA GLY A 70 -0.01 -5.34 -7.18
C GLY A 70 0.50 -4.14 -7.98
N SER A 71 -0.07 -2.97 -7.72
CA SER A 71 0.36 -1.74 -8.38
C SER A 71 0.05 -0.49 -7.56
N TRP A 72 0.87 0.55 -7.76
CA TRP A 72 0.63 1.88 -7.21
C TRP A 72 -0.55 2.55 -7.93
N GLN A 73 -1.58 2.90 -7.16
CA GLN A 73 -2.82 3.50 -7.65
C GLN A 73 -2.94 4.93 -7.15
N SER A 74 -3.41 5.84 -8.01
CA SER A 74 -3.65 7.22 -7.61
C SER A 74 -4.84 7.34 -6.68
N LYS A 75 -4.63 7.90 -5.48
CA LYS A 75 -5.71 8.20 -4.53
C LYS A 75 -6.68 9.21 -5.13
N ALA A 76 -6.17 10.22 -5.82
CA ALA A 76 -6.98 11.24 -6.44
C ALA A 76 -7.94 10.67 -7.49
N GLU A 77 -7.58 9.57 -8.15
CA GLU A 77 -8.49 8.88 -9.08
C GLU A 77 -9.46 7.96 -8.36
N THR A 78 -9.03 7.24 -7.33
CA THR A 78 -9.87 6.33 -6.55
C THR A 78 -11.01 7.03 -5.82
N TYR A 79 -10.78 8.24 -5.30
CA TYR A 79 -11.82 9.00 -4.61
C TYR A 79 -12.69 9.87 -5.52
N LYS A 80 -12.38 9.94 -6.82
CA LYS A 80 -13.23 10.67 -7.78
C LYS A 80 -14.55 9.93 -8.01
N PRO A 81 -15.64 10.66 -8.27
CA PRO A 81 -16.89 10.06 -8.73
C PRO A 81 -16.64 9.23 -10.00
N LYS A 82 -17.17 8.00 -10.02
CA LYS A 82 -17.10 7.17 -11.23
C LYS A 82 -17.97 7.80 -12.34
N VAL A 83 -17.46 7.83 -13.56
CA VAL A 83 -18.07 8.51 -14.72
C VAL A 83 -18.58 7.51 -15.77
N ALA A 84 -19.53 7.89 -16.60
CA ALA A 84 -19.85 7.09 -17.79
C ALA A 84 -19.08 7.62 -19.01
N LEU A 85 -18.69 6.73 -19.92
CA LEU A 85 -18.13 7.13 -21.20
C LEU A 85 -19.16 7.97 -21.99
N GLY A 86 -18.71 9.05 -22.61
CA GLY A 86 -19.57 10.02 -23.30
C GLY A 86 -20.21 11.08 -22.40
N ASP A 87 -20.12 10.96 -21.06
CA ASP A 87 -20.58 12.04 -20.17
C ASP A 87 -19.73 13.31 -20.37
N ARG A 88 -20.32 14.47 -20.05
CA ARG A 88 -19.60 15.76 -20.09
C ARG A 88 -18.54 15.79 -18.98
N CYS A 89 -17.36 16.29 -19.31
CA CYS A 89 -16.31 16.58 -18.34
C CYS A 89 -15.95 18.07 -18.36
N VAL A 90 -15.38 18.55 -17.25
CA VAL A 90 -15.14 19.99 -17.03
C VAL A 90 -13.75 20.41 -17.48
N ARG A 91 -12.75 19.55 -17.31
CA ARG A 91 -11.34 19.88 -17.52
C ARG A 91 -10.64 18.87 -18.41
N LEU A 92 -10.08 19.34 -19.52
CA LEU A 92 -9.32 18.52 -20.46
C LEU A 92 -8.17 17.80 -19.75
N GLY A 93 -7.98 16.51 -20.05
CA GLY A 93 -6.93 15.69 -19.48
C GLY A 93 -7.23 15.12 -18.09
N ASP A 94 -8.36 15.47 -17.47
CA ASP A 94 -8.77 14.81 -16.23
C ASP A 94 -8.97 13.32 -16.44
N ARG A 95 -8.64 12.52 -15.41
CA ARG A 95 -8.85 11.07 -15.37
C ARG A 95 -9.83 10.70 -14.26
N ALA A 96 -10.63 9.67 -14.50
CA ALA A 96 -11.59 9.10 -13.55
C ALA A 96 -11.89 7.63 -13.88
N PHE A 97 -12.35 6.86 -12.89
CA PHE A 97 -12.82 5.49 -13.11
C PHE A 97 -14.19 5.46 -13.80
N VAL A 98 -14.39 4.47 -14.66
CA VAL A 98 -15.67 4.27 -15.35
C VAL A 98 -16.66 3.53 -14.44
N LYS A 99 -17.94 3.90 -14.48
CA LYS A 99 -19.00 3.23 -13.73
C LYS A 99 -19.06 1.75 -14.12
N LYS A 100 -19.17 0.88 -13.10
CA LYS A 100 -19.33 -0.59 -13.24
C LYS A 100 -18.15 -1.31 -13.88
N THR A 101 -17.01 -0.65 -14.10
CA THR A 101 -15.79 -1.29 -14.59
C THR A 101 -14.58 -0.81 -13.78
N ASP A 102 -13.45 -1.50 -13.93
CA ASP A 102 -12.14 -1.06 -13.43
C ASP A 102 -11.38 -0.23 -14.47
N GLY A 103 -12.04 0.10 -15.58
CA GLY A 103 -11.49 0.93 -16.65
C GLY A 103 -11.36 2.38 -16.22
N ARG A 104 -10.38 3.07 -16.81
CA ARG A 104 -10.15 4.51 -16.61
C ARG A 104 -10.54 5.26 -17.87
N ALA A 105 -11.23 6.37 -17.70
CA ALA A 105 -11.57 7.31 -18.76
C ALA A 105 -10.74 8.58 -18.64
N THR A 106 -10.41 9.19 -19.77
CA THR A 106 -9.77 10.49 -19.85
C THR A 106 -10.71 11.51 -20.48
N CYS A 107 -10.81 12.70 -19.90
CA CYS A 107 -11.55 13.80 -20.48
C CYS A 107 -10.82 14.30 -21.74
N ARG A 108 -11.44 14.12 -22.90
CA ARG A 108 -10.89 14.52 -24.20
C ARG A 108 -11.84 15.47 -24.91
N GLU A 109 -11.29 16.28 -25.80
CA GLU A 109 -12.09 17.09 -26.71
C GLU A 109 -12.69 16.22 -27.82
N THR A 110 -13.98 16.41 -28.07
CA THR A 110 -14.75 15.72 -29.10
C THR A 110 -15.57 16.73 -29.89
N SER A 111 -16.21 16.30 -30.97
CA SER A 111 -17.15 17.15 -31.73
C SER A 111 -18.32 17.69 -30.89
N SER A 112 -18.63 17.05 -29.76
CA SER A 112 -19.69 17.47 -28.82
C SER A 112 -19.15 18.17 -27.57
N GLY A 113 -17.92 18.70 -27.64
CA GLY A 113 -17.20 19.33 -26.53
C GLY A 113 -16.38 18.34 -25.70
N LEU A 114 -16.02 18.72 -24.47
CA LEU A 114 -15.25 17.88 -23.56
C LEU A 114 -16.07 16.68 -23.06
N ARG A 115 -15.60 15.46 -23.35
CA ARG A 115 -16.26 14.19 -23.01
C ARG A 115 -15.30 13.18 -22.39
N TRP A 116 -15.82 12.33 -21.52
CA TRP A 116 -15.11 11.15 -21.02
C TRP A 116 -14.96 10.11 -22.12
N GLN A 117 -13.72 9.69 -22.40
CA GLN A 117 -13.34 8.69 -23.41
C GLN A 117 -12.53 7.57 -22.77
#